data_AF-A0A4C2E861-F1
#
_entry.id   AF-A0A4C2E861-F1
#
_cell.length_a   1.000
_cell.length_b   1.000
_cell.length_c   1.000
_cell.angle_alpha   90.00
_cell.angle_beta   90.00
_cell.angle_gamma   90.00
#
_symmetry.space_group_name_H-M   'P 1'
#
loop_
_entity.id
_entity.type
_entity.pdbx_description
1 polymer ?
#
loop_
_entity_poly.entity_id
_entity_poly.type
_entity_poly.pdbx_seq_one_letter_code
_entity_poly.pdbx_strand_id
1 'polypeptide(L)'
;MVQSEEEVILPKVRCVARARIPTTQGPDIFLHLYTNDRDNKEHLAIVFGEDIRSRSLFRQRIGESQQDRMIRGAYVGKLYPGRVDADVDDRQGLALRFDQAGNLITDHQTTWNGDNDTLIRVHSECYTGETAWSARCDCGEQFDRAGKLIACEREASTGIVGGSGHGVIVYLRQEGRGIGLSEKLKAYNLQDLGADTVQANILLKHPADGRDFSIGKSILIDLGIRNIRLLTNNPEKIEQASHQPLLNCVERVPMVPIHWTHESEGIHSKEVEGYLRTKIERMGHLLQSPLNLHSATQPSNIIV
;
A
#
# COMPACT_ATOMS: atom_id res chain seq x y z
N MET A 1 29.65 -19.18 3.42
CA MET A 1 29.71 -18.29 4.61
C MET A 1 28.33 -17.71 4.77
N VAL A 2 27.59 -18.17 5.77
CA VAL A 2 26.26 -17.66 6.10
C VAL A 2 26.47 -16.25 6.65
N GLN A 3 26.12 -15.22 5.89
CA GLN A 3 26.00 -13.88 6.44
C GLN A 3 24.95 -13.96 7.55
N SER A 4 25.35 -13.67 8.77
CA SER A 4 24.44 -13.44 9.88
C SER A 4 23.53 -12.28 9.49
N GLU A 5 22.28 -12.57 9.14
CA GLU A 5 21.25 -11.54 9.00
C GLU A 5 21.15 -10.82 10.36
N GLU A 6 21.61 -9.57 10.42
CA GLU A 6 21.24 -8.70 11.53
C GLU A 6 19.71 -8.66 11.57
N GLU A 7 19.12 -9.15 12.65
CA GLU A 7 17.69 -9.20 12.85
C GLU A 7 17.16 -7.75 12.81
N VAL A 8 16.62 -7.34 11.65
CA VAL A 8 16.13 -5.98 11.46
C VAL A 8 14.95 -5.75 12.38
N ILE A 9 15.19 -5.02 13.46
CA ILE A 9 14.16 -4.64 14.44
C ILE A 9 13.13 -3.77 13.73
N LEU A 10 11.89 -4.26 13.65
CA LEU A 10 10.79 -3.50 13.09
C LEU A 10 10.36 -2.36 14.03
N PRO A 11 9.94 -1.21 13.49
CA PRO A 11 9.44 -0.10 14.29
C PRO A 11 8.12 -0.47 14.97
N LYS A 12 7.88 0.11 16.15
CA LYS A 12 6.63 -0.06 16.86
C LYS A 12 5.59 0.84 16.23
N VAL A 13 4.47 0.24 15.83
CA VAL A 13 3.31 0.97 15.31
C VAL A 13 2.12 0.79 16.23
N ARG A 14 1.24 1.78 16.26
CA ARG A 14 -0.01 1.74 17.00
C ARG A 14 -1.12 2.35 16.17
N CYS A 15 -2.20 1.60 15.96
CA CYS A 15 -3.40 2.12 15.36
C CYS A 15 -4.15 2.99 16.37
N VAL A 16 -4.33 4.27 16.03
CA VAL A 16 -4.93 5.27 16.92
C VAL A 16 -6.42 5.42 16.68
N ALA A 17 -6.88 5.26 15.43
CA ALA A 17 -8.27 5.39 15.05
C ALA A 17 -8.60 4.53 13.82
N ARG A 18 -9.85 4.05 13.76
CA ARG A 18 -10.44 3.42 12.58
C ARG A 18 -11.79 4.06 12.25
N ALA A 19 -12.07 4.24 10.97
CA ALA A 19 -13.39 4.65 10.51
C ALA A 19 -13.83 3.87 9.27
N ARG A 20 -15.12 3.55 9.21
CA ARG A 20 -15.77 3.03 7.99
C ARG A 20 -15.94 4.16 7.00
N ILE A 21 -15.47 3.96 5.78
CA ILE A 21 -15.67 4.85 4.65
C ILE A 21 -16.56 4.13 3.63
N PRO A 22 -17.82 4.56 3.48
CA PRO A 22 -18.66 4.08 2.38
C PRO A 22 -18.02 4.45 1.05
N THR A 23 -17.95 3.50 0.13
CA THR A 23 -17.48 3.74 -1.24
C THR A 23 -18.66 3.94 -2.19
N THR A 24 -18.45 4.66 -3.29
CA THR A 24 -19.46 4.84 -4.33
C THR A 24 -19.65 3.60 -5.19
N GLN A 25 -18.63 2.74 -5.25
CA GLN A 25 -18.59 1.50 -5.99
C GLN A 25 -17.77 0.48 -5.21
N GLY A 26 -18.31 -0.73 -5.02
CA GLY A 26 -17.65 -1.82 -4.31
C GLY A 26 -17.99 -1.91 -2.81
N PRO A 27 -17.23 -2.71 -2.04
CA PRO A 27 -17.46 -2.87 -0.61
C PRO A 27 -17.06 -1.61 0.16
N ASP A 28 -17.58 -1.49 1.38
CA ASP A 28 -17.10 -0.51 2.35
C ASP A 28 -15.62 -0.76 2.64
N ILE A 29 -14.87 0.32 2.82
CA ILE A 29 -13.46 0.26 3.26
C ILE A 29 -13.33 0.84 4.66
N PHE A 30 -12.24 0.48 5.34
CA PHE A 30 -11.92 0.94 6.68
C PHE A 30 -10.55 1.60 6.69
N LEU A 31 -10.51 2.89 7.00
CA LEU A 31 -9.26 3.61 7.19
C LEU A 31 -8.77 3.39 8.61
N HIS A 32 -7.52 2.94 8.73
CA HIS A 32 -6.81 2.81 9.99
C HIS A 32 -5.66 3.81 10.00
N LEU A 33 -5.64 4.69 11.01
CA LEU A 33 -4.57 5.67 11.20
C LEU A 33 -3.54 5.12 12.18
N TYR A 34 -2.28 5.16 11.81
CA TYR A 34 -1.16 4.60 12.57
C TYR A 34 -0.15 5.68 12.94
N THR A 35 0.27 5.66 14.21
CA THR A 35 1.47 6.35 14.69
C THR A 35 2.62 5.35 14.84
N ASN A 36 3.87 5.83 14.84
CA ASN A 36 5.04 4.97 14.96
C ASN A 36 6.19 5.64 15.75
N ASP A 37 7.24 4.88 16.07
CA ASP A 37 8.44 5.36 16.78
C ASP A 37 9.66 5.61 15.87
N ARG A 38 9.49 5.49 14.56
CA ARG A 38 10.54 5.64 13.54
C ARG A 38 10.57 7.03 12.93
N ASP A 39 9.40 7.57 12.63
CA ASP A 39 9.19 8.92 12.16
C ASP A 39 8.02 9.60 12.90
N ASN A 40 7.94 10.92 12.77
CA ASN A 40 6.89 11.71 13.41
C ASN A 40 5.63 11.84 12.53
N LYS A 41 5.40 10.88 11.62
CA LYS A 41 4.29 10.93 10.68
C LYS A 41 3.22 9.92 11.07
N GLU A 42 1.99 10.28 10.74
CA GLU A 42 0.90 9.32 10.74
C GLU A 42 0.88 8.61 9.38
N HIS A 43 0.66 7.30 9.40
CA HIS A 43 0.50 6.47 8.21
C HIS A 43 -0.90 5.88 8.18
N LEU A 44 -1.34 5.42 7.02
CA LEU A 44 -2.68 4.88 6.84
C LEU A 44 -2.61 3.42 6.37
N ALA A 45 -3.58 2.62 6.80
CA ALA A 45 -3.94 1.38 6.12
C ALA A 45 -5.39 1.50 5.64
N ILE A 46 -5.58 1.35 4.34
CA ILE A 46 -6.89 1.28 3.70
C ILE A 46 -7.24 -0.20 3.60
N VAL A 47 -8.20 -0.62 4.42
CA VAL A 47 -8.53 -2.02 4.63
C VAL A 47 -9.86 -2.34 3.96
N PHE A 48 -9.86 -3.36 3.11
CA PHE A 48 -11.04 -3.97 2.52
C PHE A 48 -11.32 -5.24 3.32
N GLY A 49 -12.55 -5.38 3.83
CA GLY A 49 -12.91 -6.41 4.81
C GLY A 49 -13.02 -5.84 6.23
N GLU A 50 -14.21 -5.94 6.82
CA GLU A 50 -14.47 -5.43 8.18
C GLU A 50 -13.74 -6.26 9.25
N ASP A 51 -13.52 -7.53 8.96
CA ASP A 51 -12.93 -8.55 9.82
C ASP A 51 -11.40 -8.52 9.90
N ILE A 52 -10.73 -7.77 9.03
CA ILE A 52 -9.30 -7.45 9.17
C ILE A 52 -9.16 -6.38 10.24
N ARG A 53 -8.66 -6.78 11.42
CA ARG A 53 -8.61 -5.92 12.61
C ARG A 53 -7.21 -5.73 13.15
N SER A 54 -6.86 -4.47 13.36
CA SER A 54 -5.66 -4.07 14.09
C SER A 54 -5.67 -4.61 15.52
N ARG A 55 -4.63 -5.34 15.91
CA ARG A 55 -4.40 -5.85 17.26
C ARG A 55 -4.27 -4.71 18.26
N SER A 56 -3.44 -3.71 17.96
CA SER A 56 -3.25 -2.53 18.82
C SER A 56 -4.50 -1.67 18.96
N LEU A 57 -5.34 -1.60 17.93
CA LEU A 57 -6.64 -0.96 18.03
C LEU A 57 -7.58 -1.81 18.90
N PHE A 58 -7.83 -3.06 18.58
CA PHE A 58 -8.91 -3.81 19.24
C PHE A 58 -8.60 -4.21 20.68
N ARG A 59 -7.33 -4.21 21.10
CA ARG A 59 -6.93 -4.46 22.49
C ARG A 59 -7.72 -3.58 23.47
N GLN A 60 -8.35 -4.22 24.45
CA GLN A 60 -9.02 -3.55 25.56
C GLN A 60 -8.00 -2.86 26.46
N ARG A 61 -8.33 -1.64 26.90
CA ARG A 61 -7.46 -0.82 27.75
C ARG A 61 -8.08 -0.70 29.13
N ILE A 62 -7.24 -0.65 30.16
CA ILE A 62 -7.70 -0.49 31.54
C ILE A 62 -8.42 0.86 31.68
N GLY A 63 -9.64 0.84 32.19
CA GLY A 63 -10.47 2.03 32.40
C GLY A 63 -11.13 2.59 31.13
N GLU A 64 -11.00 1.92 29.97
CA GLU A 64 -11.64 2.34 28.72
C GLU A 64 -13.12 1.93 28.69
N SER A 65 -14.01 2.88 28.40
CA SER A 65 -15.44 2.61 28.26
C SER A 65 -15.79 2.03 26.88
N GLN A 66 -16.97 1.42 26.76
CA GLN A 66 -17.50 0.99 25.46
C GLN A 66 -17.68 2.18 24.50
N GLN A 67 -18.01 3.37 25.02
CA GLN A 67 -18.09 4.58 24.21
C GLN A 67 -16.72 4.98 23.66
N ASP A 68 -15.66 4.93 24.46
CA ASP A 68 -14.29 5.24 24.01
C ASP A 68 -13.84 4.28 22.90
N ARG A 69 -14.18 2.99 23.03
CA ARG A 69 -13.93 1.96 22.00
C ARG A 69 -14.64 2.30 20.69
N MET A 70 -15.92 2.66 20.75
CA MET A 70 -16.67 3.10 19.56
C MET A 70 -16.07 4.35 18.93
N ILE A 71 -15.71 5.36 19.73
CA ILE A 71 -15.14 6.65 19.27
C ILE A 71 -13.85 6.42 18.47
N ARG A 72 -12.96 5.57 18.95
CA ARG A 72 -11.70 5.27 18.24
C ARG A 72 -11.83 4.17 17.18
N GLY A 73 -13.02 3.62 16.98
CA GLY A 73 -13.30 2.64 15.92
C GLY A 73 -13.02 1.17 16.26
N ALA A 74 -12.82 0.83 17.53
CA ALA A 74 -12.66 -0.54 18.01
C ALA A 74 -14.04 -1.17 18.30
N TYR A 75 -14.83 -1.39 17.25
CA TYR A 75 -16.15 -2.02 17.32
C TYR A 75 -16.32 -3.08 16.22
N VAL A 76 -17.26 -4.00 16.43
CA VAL A 76 -17.68 -4.99 15.41
C VAL A 76 -18.97 -4.57 14.69
N GLY A 77 -19.12 -4.94 13.43
CA GLY A 77 -20.34 -4.70 12.66
C GLY A 77 -20.56 -3.21 12.34
N LYS A 78 -21.80 -2.71 12.43
CA LYS A 78 -22.15 -1.32 12.04
C LYS A 78 -22.58 -0.46 13.21
N LEU A 79 -22.05 0.76 13.31
CA LEU A 79 -22.53 1.74 14.29
C LEU A 79 -23.91 2.27 13.90
N TYR A 80 -24.71 2.61 14.92
CA TYR A 80 -26.01 3.26 14.78
C TYR A 80 -26.30 4.12 16.02
N PRO A 81 -27.17 5.16 15.90
CA PRO A 81 -27.54 5.99 17.04
C PRO A 81 -28.10 5.18 18.21
N GLY A 82 -27.59 5.43 19.41
CA GLY A 82 -28.00 4.73 20.63
C GLY A 82 -27.30 3.39 20.89
N ARG A 83 -26.32 2.99 20.08
CA ARG A 83 -25.47 1.83 20.37
C ARG A 83 -24.67 2.05 21.66
N VAL A 84 -24.60 1.02 22.51
CA VAL A 84 -23.94 1.06 23.82
C VAL A 84 -22.78 0.08 23.98
N ASP A 85 -22.70 -0.93 23.12
CA ASP A 85 -21.69 -1.99 23.17
C ASP A 85 -20.89 -2.01 21.86
N ALA A 86 -19.56 -1.88 21.96
CA ALA A 86 -18.66 -1.93 20.82
C ALA A 86 -18.33 -3.36 20.41
N ASP A 87 -18.34 -4.29 21.35
CA ASP A 87 -17.85 -5.65 21.19
C ASP A 87 -18.94 -6.62 20.67
N VAL A 88 -20.21 -6.20 20.67
CA VAL A 88 -21.35 -6.98 20.16
C VAL A 88 -22.15 -6.21 19.10
N ASP A 89 -22.54 -6.89 18.02
CA ASP A 89 -23.55 -6.44 17.06
C ASP A 89 -24.67 -7.51 16.92
N ASP A 90 -25.71 -7.37 17.74
CA ASP A 90 -26.86 -8.28 17.77
C ASP A 90 -27.57 -8.42 16.42
N ARG A 91 -27.53 -7.36 15.58
CA ARG A 91 -28.22 -7.38 14.27
C ARG A 91 -27.54 -8.32 13.30
N GLN A 92 -26.24 -8.55 13.48
CA GLN A 92 -25.43 -9.44 12.66
C GLN A 92 -25.04 -10.72 13.40
N GLY A 93 -25.38 -10.83 14.69
CA GLY A 93 -25.00 -11.96 15.54
C GLY A 93 -23.48 -12.03 15.77
N LEU A 94 -22.78 -10.89 15.76
CA LEU A 94 -21.33 -10.84 15.92
C LEU A 94 -20.97 -10.48 17.36
N ALA A 95 -20.00 -11.18 17.94
CA ALA A 95 -19.47 -10.89 19.27
C ALA A 95 -17.96 -11.11 19.31
N LEU A 96 -17.21 -10.07 19.70
CA LEU A 96 -15.77 -10.15 19.92
C LEU A 96 -15.47 -10.81 21.26
N ARG A 97 -14.36 -11.55 21.32
CA ARG A 97 -13.87 -12.21 22.53
C ARG A 97 -12.46 -11.75 22.84
N PHE A 98 -12.14 -11.61 24.12
CA PHE A 98 -10.85 -11.10 24.57
C PHE A 98 -10.23 -12.03 25.60
N ASP A 99 -8.89 -12.12 25.61
CA ASP A 99 -8.14 -12.82 26.65
C ASP A 99 -8.03 -11.98 27.94
N GLN A 100 -7.43 -12.55 28.99
CA GLN A 100 -7.22 -11.85 30.27
C GLN A 100 -6.33 -10.61 30.16
N ALA A 101 -5.50 -10.51 29.12
CA ALA A 101 -4.62 -9.37 28.85
C ALA A 101 -5.29 -8.31 27.94
N GLY A 102 -6.57 -8.51 27.62
CA GLY A 102 -7.39 -7.64 26.78
C GLY A 102 -7.13 -7.79 25.28
N ASN A 103 -6.37 -8.79 24.84
CA ASN A 103 -6.10 -9.00 23.41
C ASN A 103 -7.31 -9.66 22.74
N LEU A 104 -7.62 -9.23 21.52
CA LEU A 104 -8.67 -9.84 20.72
C LEU A 104 -8.31 -11.30 20.40
N ILE A 105 -9.21 -12.22 20.72
CA ILE A 105 -9.11 -13.64 20.36
C ILE A 105 -9.54 -13.77 18.90
N THR A 106 -8.74 -14.46 18.10
CA THR A 106 -9.06 -14.75 16.69
C THR A 106 -10.20 -15.75 16.60
N ASP A 107 -11.23 -15.41 15.82
CA ASP A 107 -12.41 -16.23 15.58
C ASP A 107 -12.75 -16.10 14.10
N HIS A 108 -13.05 -17.20 13.40
CA HIS A 108 -13.37 -17.19 11.97
C HIS A 108 -14.65 -16.40 11.62
N GLN A 109 -15.57 -16.22 12.58
CA GLN A 109 -16.78 -15.44 12.35
C GLN A 109 -16.53 -13.94 12.41
N THR A 110 -15.60 -13.51 13.27
CA THR A 110 -15.34 -12.10 13.44
C THR A 110 -14.11 -11.67 12.68
N THR A 111 -13.03 -12.44 12.69
CA THR A 111 -11.65 -12.01 12.36
C THR A 111 -11.09 -12.73 11.15
N TRP A 112 -10.49 -11.97 10.24
CA TRP A 112 -9.81 -12.51 9.05
C TRP A 112 -8.65 -13.42 9.46
N ASN A 113 -8.57 -14.60 8.85
CA ASN A 113 -7.48 -15.54 9.14
C ASN A 113 -6.17 -15.02 8.54
N GLY A 114 -5.17 -14.78 9.40
CA GLY A 114 -3.85 -14.35 8.95
C GLY A 114 -3.12 -15.34 8.02
N ASP A 115 -3.49 -16.62 8.01
CA ASP A 115 -2.96 -17.62 7.06
C ASP A 115 -3.52 -17.47 5.64
N ASN A 116 -4.59 -16.70 5.45
CA ASN A 116 -5.12 -16.42 4.13
C ASN A 116 -4.11 -15.57 3.34
N ASP A 117 -3.90 -15.92 2.07
CA ASP A 117 -3.01 -15.20 1.17
C ASP A 117 -3.63 -13.84 0.80
N THR A 118 -3.34 -12.82 1.61
CA THR A 118 -4.04 -11.55 1.56
C THR A 118 -3.42 -10.65 0.49
N LEU A 119 -4.23 -10.13 -0.44
CA LEU A 119 -3.76 -9.20 -1.45
C LEU A 119 -3.44 -7.85 -0.83
N ILE A 120 -2.20 -7.40 -0.95
CA ILE A 120 -1.75 -6.15 -0.36
C ILE A 120 -0.98 -5.28 -1.34
N ARG A 121 -1.01 -3.97 -1.07
CA ARG A 121 -0.23 -2.96 -1.78
C ARG A 121 0.46 -2.05 -0.77
N VAL A 122 1.78 -1.95 -0.85
CA VAL A 122 2.52 -0.90 -0.14
C VAL A 122 2.70 0.29 -1.07
N HIS A 123 1.96 1.36 -0.81
CA HIS A 123 1.90 2.56 -1.61
C HIS A 123 2.63 3.71 -0.90
N SER A 124 3.54 4.37 -1.61
CA SER A 124 4.18 5.59 -1.12
C SER A 124 3.38 6.78 -1.65
N GLU A 125 2.97 7.66 -0.75
CA GLU A 125 2.24 8.90 -1.04
C GLU A 125 2.85 9.65 -2.23
N CYS A 126 1.97 10.04 -3.16
CA CYS A 126 2.27 10.86 -4.31
C CYS A 126 1.09 11.80 -4.58
N TYR A 127 1.05 12.91 -3.85
CA TYR A 127 0.00 13.92 -3.89
C TYR A 127 -0.34 14.37 -5.31
N THR A 128 0.69 14.66 -6.11
CA THR A 128 0.50 15.14 -7.48
C THR A 128 -0.18 14.10 -8.38
N GLY A 129 0.19 12.82 -8.25
CA GLY A 129 -0.40 11.74 -9.04
C GLY A 129 -1.80 11.36 -8.57
N GLU A 130 -2.02 11.34 -7.26
CA GLU A 130 -3.25 10.83 -6.64
C GLU A 130 -4.36 11.88 -6.57
N THR A 131 -4.01 13.14 -6.30
CA THR A 131 -4.98 14.21 -6.03
C THR A 131 -5.01 15.26 -7.12
N ALA A 132 -3.86 15.57 -7.74
CA ALA A 132 -3.75 16.64 -8.73
C ALA A 132 -3.76 16.15 -10.20
N TRP A 133 -4.18 14.90 -10.45
CA TRP A 133 -4.30 14.29 -11.78
C TRP A 133 -3.04 14.44 -12.65
N SER A 134 -1.86 14.38 -12.02
CA SER A 134 -0.59 14.58 -12.72
C SER A 134 -0.33 13.48 -13.74
N ALA A 135 -0.03 13.90 -14.97
CA ALA A 135 0.47 13.04 -16.03
C ALA A 135 2.01 12.86 -16.01
N ARG A 136 2.70 13.31 -14.94
CA ARG A 136 4.16 13.10 -14.80
C ARG A 136 4.52 11.71 -14.24
N CYS A 137 3.54 10.99 -13.69
CA CYS A 137 3.75 9.69 -13.09
C CYS A 137 2.46 8.86 -13.11
N ASP A 138 2.60 7.54 -13.01
CA ASP A 138 1.49 6.59 -12.94
C ASP A 138 1.00 6.32 -11.50
N CYS A 139 1.42 7.11 -10.51
CA CYS A 139 1.14 6.82 -9.09
C CYS A 139 -0.36 6.81 -8.75
N GLY A 140 -1.15 7.73 -9.31
CA GLY A 140 -2.59 7.77 -9.12
C GLY A 140 -3.29 6.54 -9.74
N GLU A 141 -2.88 6.17 -10.95
CA GLU A 141 -3.38 4.99 -11.66
C GLU A 141 -3.09 3.70 -10.89
N GLN A 142 -1.86 3.55 -10.36
CA GLN A 142 -1.49 2.40 -9.53
C GLN A 142 -2.27 2.33 -8.22
N PHE A 143 -2.62 3.48 -7.63
CA PHE A 143 -3.39 3.55 -6.39
C PHE A 143 -4.84 3.12 -6.61
N ASP A 144 -5.49 3.68 -7.64
CA ASP A 144 -6.86 3.30 -8.04
C ASP A 144 -6.94 1.82 -8.42
N ARG A 145 -5.99 1.34 -9.24
CA ARG A 145 -5.92 -0.07 -9.66
C ARG A 145 -5.77 -1.01 -8.48
N ALA A 146 -4.96 -0.68 -7.48
CA ALA A 146 -4.81 -1.52 -6.30
C ALA A 146 -6.14 -1.72 -5.56
N GLY A 147 -6.95 -0.65 -5.42
CA GLY A 147 -8.28 -0.73 -4.82
C GLY A 147 -9.23 -1.61 -5.63
N LYS A 148 -9.26 -1.44 -6.95
CA LYS A 148 -10.08 -2.26 -7.87
C LYS A 148 -9.72 -3.74 -7.81
N LEU A 149 -8.42 -4.06 -7.84
CA LEU A 149 -7.95 -5.44 -7.75
C LEU A 149 -8.31 -6.09 -6.41
N ILE A 150 -8.17 -5.36 -5.30
CA ILE A 150 -8.57 -5.87 -3.99
C ILE A 150 -10.09 -6.11 -3.92
N ALA A 151 -10.89 -5.19 -4.47
CA ALA A 151 -12.34 -5.30 -4.44
C ALA A 151 -12.92 -6.44 -5.30
N CYS A 152 -12.28 -6.78 -6.42
CA CYS A 152 -12.76 -7.82 -7.32
C CYS A 152 -12.24 -9.23 -6.96
N GLU A 153 -12.91 -10.28 -7.44
CA GLU A 153 -12.40 -11.66 -7.38
C GLU A 153 -11.34 -11.91 -8.45
N ARG A 154 -11.55 -11.40 -9.66
CA ARG A 154 -10.63 -11.51 -10.79
C ARG A 154 -10.83 -10.36 -11.76
N GLU A 155 -9.73 -9.80 -12.24
CA GLU A 155 -9.75 -8.80 -13.30
C GLU A 155 -9.80 -9.50 -14.66
N ALA A 156 -10.82 -9.20 -15.47
CA ALA A 156 -11.04 -9.87 -16.74
C ALA A 156 -9.95 -9.58 -17.78
N SER A 157 -9.42 -8.35 -17.81
CA SER A 157 -8.47 -7.90 -18.83
C SER A 157 -7.07 -8.51 -18.67
N THR A 158 -6.63 -8.77 -17.43
CA THR A 158 -5.29 -9.33 -17.15
C THR A 158 -5.32 -10.75 -16.63
N GLY A 159 -6.48 -11.24 -16.20
CA GLY A 159 -6.64 -12.51 -15.50
C GLY A 159 -6.11 -12.51 -14.07
N ILE A 160 -5.66 -11.39 -13.52
CA ILE A 160 -5.16 -11.30 -12.13
C ILE A 160 -6.28 -11.67 -11.15
N VAL A 161 -5.99 -12.61 -10.24
CA VAL A 161 -6.87 -12.93 -9.12
C VAL A 161 -6.79 -11.80 -8.10
N GLY A 162 -7.94 -11.18 -7.82
CA GLY A 162 -8.06 -10.08 -6.89
C GLY A 162 -8.09 -10.51 -5.43
N GLY A 163 -8.62 -9.63 -4.58
CA GLY A 163 -8.76 -9.84 -3.14
C GLY A 163 -10.15 -10.33 -2.70
N SER A 164 -11.11 -10.40 -3.62
CA SER A 164 -12.51 -10.77 -3.31
C SER A 164 -13.09 -9.94 -2.16
N GLY A 165 -12.83 -8.63 -2.19
CA GLY A 165 -13.26 -7.70 -1.15
C GLY A 165 -12.41 -7.70 0.12
N HIS A 166 -11.31 -8.47 0.16
CA HIS A 166 -10.38 -8.55 1.29
C HIS A 166 -8.96 -8.18 0.85
N GLY A 167 -8.35 -7.23 1.57
CA GLY A 167 -6.99 -6.81 1.28
C GLY A 167 -6.64 -5.46 1.88
N VAL A 168 -5.38 -5.05 1.73
CA VAL A 168 -4.86 -3.86 2.39
C VAL A 168 -4.00 -3.02 1.46
N ILE A 169 -4.28 -1.72 1.38
CA ILE A 169 -3.35 -0.73 0.86
C ILE A 169 -2.69 -0.03 2.04
N VAL A 170 -1.42 -0.34 2.30
CA VAL A 170 -0.61 0.40 3.26
C VAL A 170 -0.15 1.68 2.57
N TYR A 171 -0.65 2.82 3.04
CA TYR A 171 -0.36 4.14 2.50
C TYR A 171 0.68 4.84 3.38
N LEU A 172 1.92 4.81 2.92
CA LEU A 172 3.05 5.41 3.60
C LEU A 172 3.21 6.88 3.18
N ARG A 173 3.10 7.82 4.13
CA ARG A 173 3.28 9.27 3.93
C ARG A 173 4.75 9.68 3.72
N GLN A 174 5.34 9.09 2.70
CA GLN A 174 6.74 9.23 2.28
C GLN A 174 6.82 9.88 0.89
N GLU A 175 6.20 11.04 0.74
CA GLU A 175 6.19 11.82 -0.50
C GLU A 175 7.60 12.05 -1.08
N GLY A 176 7.70 12.02 -2.41
CA GLY A 176 8.94 12.27 -3.14
C GLY A 176 10.04 11.24 -2.88
N ARG A 177 9.70 10.00 -2.47
CA ARG A 177 10.68 9.00 -1.99
C ARG A 177 11.37 9.41 -0.68
N GLY A 178 10.64 10.13 0.18
CA GLY A 178 11.11 10.55 1.50
C GLY A 178 11.62 11.98 1.59
N ILE A 179 11.84 12.67 0.45
CA ILE A 179 12.33 14.07 0.43
C ILE A 179 11.21 15.10 0.68
N GLY A 180 9.95 14.71 0.56
CA GLY A 180 8.79 15.58 0.74
C GLY A 180 8.34 16.31 -0.54
N LEU A 181 7.17 16.94 -0.46
CA LEU A 181 6.50 17.56 -1.60
C LEU A 181 7.25 18.78 -2.14
N SER A 182 7.77 19.65 -1.27
CA SER A 182 8.47 20.87 -1.68
C SER A 182 9.67 20.56 -2.57
N GLU A 183 10.47 19.59 -2.17
CA GLU A 183 11.67 19.19 -2.90
C GLU A 183 11.33 18.46 -4.20
N LYS A 184 10.28 17.64 -4.20
CA LYS A 184 9.74 17.04 -5.42
C LYS A 184 9.31 18.09 -6.44
N LEU A 185 8.64 19.17 -6.01
CA LEU A 185 8.26 20.26 -6.92
C LEU A 185 9.47 21.03 -7.46
N LYS A 186 10.52 21.23 -6.64
CA LYS A 186 11.79 21.80 -7.14
C LYS A 186 12.45 20.89 -8.16
N ALA A 187 12.44 19.57 -7.94
CA ALA A 187 12.97 18.60 -8.89
C ALA A 187 12.22 18.65 -10.22
N TYR A 188 10.90 18.82 -10.20
CA TYR A 188 10.09 19.05 -11.41
C TYR A 188 10.49 20.33 -12.14
N ASN A 189 10.71 21.44 -11.44
CA ASN A 189 11.18 22.67 -12.08
C ASN A 189 12.56 22.48 -12.74
N LEU A 190 13.49 21.75 -12.09
CA LEU A 190 14.79 21.44 -12.68
C LEU A 190 14.67 20.55 -13.93
N GLN A 191 13.74 19.60 -13.93
CA GLN A 191 13.47 18.77 -15.10
C GLN A 191 12.89 19.59 -16.25
N ASP A 192 11.98 20.51 -15.96
CA ASP A 192 11.42 21.43 -16.96
C ASP A 192 12.48 22.40 -17.52
N LEU A 193 13.52 22.70 -16.73
CA LEU A 193 14.71 23.44 -17.16
C LEU A 193 15.72 22.58 -17.94
N GLY A 194 15.44 21.29 -18.14
CA GLY A 194 16.23 20.38 -18.98
C GLY A 194 17.19 19.46 -18.22
N ALA A 195 17.21 19.46 -16.89
CA ALA A 195 17.98 18.48 -16.13
C ALA A 195 17.33 17.09 -16.21
N ASP A 196 18.13 16.04 -16.40
CA ASP A 196 17.57 14.69 -16.27
C ASP A 196 17.22 14.36 -14.80
N THR A 197 16.43 13.31 -14.57
CA THR A 197 15.97 12.93 -13.22
C THR A 197 17.11 12.67 -12.24
N VAL A 198 18.25 12.15 -12.71
CA VAL A 198 19.42 11.87 -11.87
C VAL A 198 20.12 13.18 -11.53
N GLN A 199 20.33 14.04 -12.52
CA GLN A 199 20.92 15.36 -12.37
C GLN A 199 20.10 16.25 -11.43
N ALA A 200 18.77 16.25 -11.55
CA ALA A 200 17.88 16.96 -10.64
C ALA A 200 18.05 16.49 -9.17
N ASN A 201 18.13 15.17 -8.93
CA ASN A 201 18.36 14.63 -7.59
C ASN A 201 19.76 14.97 -7.04
N ILE A 202 20.80 14.95 -7.88
CA ILE A 202 22.17 15.33 -7.50
C ILE A 202 22.23 16.82 -7.14
N LEU A 203 21.61 17.68 -7.97
CA LEU A 203 21.57 19.13 -7.74
C LEU A 203 20.88 19.48 -6.41
N LEU A 204 19.88 18.68 -6.02
CA LEU A 204 19.16 18.84 -4.76
C LEU A 204 19.75 18.03 -3.59
N LYS A 205 20.86 17.30 -3.81
CA LYS A 205 21.55 16.46 -2.81
C LYS A 205 20.64 15.41 -2.16
N HIS A 206 19.74 14.83 -2.95
CA HIS A 206 18.79 13.82 -2.46
C HIS A 206 19.37 12.41 -2.53
N PRO A 207 19.08 11.53 -1.56
CA PRO A 207 19.35 10.10 -1.70
C PRO A 207 18.50 9.52 -2.85
N ALA A 208 19.01 8.47 -3.51
CA ALA A 208 18.31 7.83 -4.63
C ALA A 208 16.95 7.24 -4.22
N ASP A 209 16.86 6.76 -2.98
CA ASP A 209 15.65 6.31 -2.31
C ASP A 209 15.81 6.40 -0.79
N GLY A 210 14.96 7.19 -0.12
CA GLY A 210 14.95 7.34 1.33
C GLY A 210 13.77 6.62 2.01
N ARG A 211 13.08 5.72 1.31
CA ARG A 211 11.88 5.08 1.81
C ARG A 211 12.20 3.96 2.79
N ASP A 212 11.45 3.92 3.88
CA ASP A 212 11.54 2.88 4.89
C ASP A 212 10.27 2.01 4.83
N PHE A 213 10.42 0.77 4.38
CA PHE A 213 9.33 -0.22 4.27
C PHE A 213 9.02 -0.93 5.58
N SER A 214 9.87 -0.77 6.61
CA SER A 214 9.70 -1.45 7.90
C SER A 214 8.40 -1.05 8.60
N ILE A 215 7.99 0.22 8.51
CA ILE A 215 6.70 0.71 9.03
C ILE A 215 5.53 -0.05 8.38
N GLY A 216 5.60 -0.27 7.06
CA GLY A 216 4.56 -1.00 6.35
C GLY A 216 4.44 -2.46 6.78
N LYS A 217 5.57 -3.12 7.07
CA LYS A 217 5.59 -4.48 7.64
C LYS A 217 4.96 -4.51 9.02
N SER A 218 5.33 -3.57 9.89
CA SER A 218 4.74 -3.46 11.23
C SER A 218 3.22 -3.25 11.20
N ILE A 219 2.72 -2.44 10.25
CA ILE A 219 1.28 -2.23 10.06
C ILE A 219 0.58 -3.53 9.67
N LEU A 220 1.12 -4.29 8.71
CA LEU A 220 0.54 -5.57 8.28
C LEU A 220 0.51 -6.61 9.42
N ILE A 221 1.58 -6.69 10.21
CA ILE A 221 1.67 -7.58 11.38
C ILE A 221 0.66 -7.17 12.46
N ASP A 222 0.49 -5.86 12.69
CA ASP A 222 -0.52 -5.35 13.61
C ASP A 222 -1.95 -5.65 13.13
N LEU A 223 -2.21 -5.61 11.82
CA LEU A 223 -3.49 -6.03 11.22
C LEU A 223 -3.72 -7.56 11.28
N GLY A 224 -2.76 -8.33 11.81
CA GLY A 224 -2.87 -9.78 11.96
C GLY A 224 -2.60 -10.58 10.69
N ILE A 225 -2.11 -9.94 9.64
CA ILE A 225 -1.79 -10.60 8.36
C ILE A 225 -0.45 -11.32 8.48
N ARG A 226 -0.40 -12.59 8.05
CA ARG A 226 0.83 -13.39 7.99
C ARG A 226 1.25 -13.69 6.55
N ASN A 227 0.33 -14.11 5.69
CA ASN A 227 0.64 -14.38 4.28
C ASN A 227 0.20 -13.22 3.38
N ILE A 228 1.11 -12.72 2.53
CA ILE A 228 0.84 -11.61 1.62
C ILE A 228 1.08 -11.96 0.15
N ARG A 229 0.13 -11.55 -0.68
CA ARG A 229 0.26 -11.45 -2.13
C ARG A 229 0.54 -9.99 -2.45
N LEU A 230 1.78 -9.67 -2.80
CA LEU A 230 2.24 -8.28 -2.92
C LEU A 230 2.05 -7.73 -4.35
N LEU A 231 1.21 -6.70 -4.49
CA LEU A 231 1.02 -5.93 -5.72
C LEU A 231 2.19 -4.97 -6.01
N THR A 232 3.20 -5.45 -6.73
CA THR A 232 4.41 -4.67 -7.06
C THR A 232 5.12 -5.10 -8.35
N ASN A 233 5.79 -4.12 -8.97
CA ASN A 233 6.81 -4.37 -10.00
C ASN A 233 8.21 -3.99 -9.55
N ASN A 234 8.35 -3.39 -8.36
CA ASN A 234 9.66 -3.05 -7.81
C ASN A 234 10.24 -4.31 -7.14
N PRO A 235 11.40 -4.84 -7.59
CA PRO A 235 12.03 -6.03 -7.03
C PRO A 235 12.53 -5.85 -5.58
N GLU A 236 13.07 -4.67 -5.24
CA GLU A 236 13.49 -4.36 -3.86
C GLU A 236 12.32 -4.47 -2.87
N LYS A 237 11.11 -4.06 -3.30
CA LYS A 237 9.90 -4.24 -2.47
C LYS A 237 9.60 -5.70 -2.19
N ILE A 238 9.91 -6.60 -3.12
CA ILE A 238 9.68 -8.04 -2.97
C ILE A 238 10.68 -8.61 -1.98
N GLU A 239 11.96 -8.29 -2.15
CA GLU A 239 13.04 -8.71 -1.25
C GLU A 239 12.78 -8.26 0.20
N GLN A 240 12.28 -7.03 0.36
CA GLN A 240 12.00 -6.44 1.67
C GLN A 240 10.62 -6.76 2.24
N ALA A 241 9.74 -7.44 1.48
CA ALA A 241 8.34 -7.68 1.84
C ALA A 241 8.17 -8.60 3.05
N SER A 242 9.03 -9.61 3.15
CA SER A 242 8.96 -10.62 4.19
C SER A 242 9.66 -10.17 5.48
N HIS A 243 9.20 -10.73 6.61
CA HIS A 243 9.86 -10.66 7.91
C HIS A 243 9.49 -11.91 8.70
N GLN A 244 10.28 -12.97 8.51
CA GLN A 244 10.02 -14.27 9.12
C GLN A 244 10.17 -14.21 10.65
N PRO A 245 9.34 -14.95 11.42
CA PRO A 245 8.21 -15.78 10.98
C PRO A 245 6.86 -15.03 10.90
N LEU A 246 6.87 -13.70 11.05
CA LEU A 246 5.66 -12.91 11.29
C LEU A 246 4.92 -12.52 9.99
N LEU A 247 5.65 -12.38 8.87
CA LEU A 247 5.12 -11.92 7.59
C LEU A 247 5.83 -12.60 6.42
N ASN A 248 5.06 -13.24 5.55
CA ASN A 248 5.53 -14.10 4.47
C ASN A 248 5.00 -13.58 3.13
N CYS A 249 5.88 -13.14 2.24
CA CYS A 249 5.52 -12.85 0.86
C CYS A 249 5.40 -14.16 0.07
N VAL A 250 4.16 -14.64 -0.12
CA VAL A 250 3.87 -15.92 -0.80
C VAL A 250 3.75 -15.77 -2.30
N GLU A 251 3.37 -14.59 -2.78
CA GLU A 251 3.16 -14.32 -4.20
C GLU A 251 3.53 -12.86 -4.52
N ARG A 252 4.18 -12.64 -5.66
CA ARG A 252 4.25 -11.33 -6.31
C ARG A 252 3.13 -11.23 -7.34
N VAL A 253 2.24 -10.26 -7.15
CA VAL A 253 1.20 -9.92 -8.14
C VAL A 253 1.67 -8.71 -8.95
N PRO A 254 1.70 -8.79 -10.29
CA PRO A 254 2.16 -7.68 -11.13
C PRO A 254 1.19 -6.48 -11.08
N MET A 255 1.74 -5.27 -11.08
CA MET A 255 0.97 -4.03 -11.19
C MET A 255 1.00 -3.52 -12.63
N VAL A 256 0.18 -4.09 -13.51
CA VAL A 256 0.18 -3.72 -14.93
C VAL A 256 -0.37 -2.29 -15.09
N PRO A 257 0.25 -1.40 -15.88
CA PRO A 257 -0.34 -0.11 -16.22
C PRO A 257 -1.65 -0.30 -17.00
N ILE A 258 -2.71 0.42 -16.62
CA ILE A 258 -4.04 0.39 -17.24
C ILE A 258 -3.95 0.74 -18.72
N HIS A 259 -3.18 1.79 -19.07
CA HIS A 259 -3.03 2.22 -20.46
C HIS A 259 -2.31 1.20 -21.37
N TRP A 260 -1.69 0.15 -20.82
CA TRP A 260 -1.15 -0.99 -21.61
C TRP A 260 -2.21 -2.04 -21.92
N THR A 261 -3.30 -2.06 -21.13
CA THR A 261 -4.36 -3.06 -21.23
C THR A 261 -5.63 -2.52 -21.91
N HIS A 262 -5.79 -1.19 -21.95
CA HIS A 262 -6.96 -0.53 -22.49
C HIS A 262 -6.52 0.72 -23.28
N GLU A 263 -6.75 0.75 -24.59
CA GLU A 263 -6.35 1.88 -25.45
C GLU A 263 -7.10 3.19 -25.14
N SER A 264 -8.26 3.09 -24.48
CA SER A 264 -9.13 4.22 -24.15
C SER A 264 -9.15 4.59 -22.66
N GLU A 265 -8.35 3.91 -21.82
CA GLU A 265 -8.34 4.13 -20.36
C GLU A 265 -6.91 4.29 -19.83
N GLY A 266 -6.74 5.06 -18.75
CA GLY A 266 -5.44 5.34 -18.15
C GLY A 266 -4.78 6.62 -18.70
N ILE A 267 -3.57 6.90 -18.24
CA ILE A 267 -2.86 8.14 -18.59
C ILE A 267 -1.95 7.91 -19.79
N HIS A 268 -2.35 8.45 -20.94
CA HIS A 268 -1.52 8.48 -22.16
C HIS A 268 -0.77 9.81 -22.24
N SER A 269 0.51 9.83 -21.86
CA SER A 269 1.37 11.01 -22.00
C SER A 269 2.83 10.60 -22.24
N LYS A 270 3.59 11.47 -22.93
CA LYS A 270 5.03 11.27 -23.15
C LYS A 270 5.79 11.24 -21.82
N GLU A 271 5.32 11.99 -20.84
CA GLU A 271 5.88 12.09 -19.50
C GLU A 271 5.72 10.77 -18.72
N VAL A 272 4.53 10.14 -18.75
CA VAL A 272 4.31 8.82 -18.13
C VAL A 272 5.16 7.76 -18.83
N GLU A 273 5.21 7.75 -20.15
CA GLU A 273 6.03 6.81 -20.92
C GLU A 273 7.53 6.92 -20.57
N GLY A 274 8.06 8.16 -20.54
CA GLY A 274 9.44 8.42 -20.13
C GLY A 274 9.73 8.00 -18.69
N TYR A 275 8.76 8.21 -17.79
CA TYR A 275 8.86 7.77 -16.40
C TYR A 275 8.87 6.24 -16.25
N LEU A 276 7.95 5.54 -16.94
CA LEU A 276 7.89 4.07 -16.95
C LEU A 276 9.15 3.46 -17.57
N ARG A 277 9.63 4.03 -18.67
CA ARG A 277 10.89 3.65 -19.30
C ARG A 277 12.06 3.74 -18.31
N THR A 278 12.15 4.86 -17.58
CA THR A 278 13.20 5.05 -16.55
C THR A 278 13.12 3.97 -15.46
N LYS A 279 11.92 3.61 -14.98
CA LYS A 279 11.73 2.54 -13.99
C LYS A 279 12.23 1.18 -14.49
N ILE A 280 12.02 0.87 -15.76
CA ILE A 280 12.43 -0.41 -16.36
C ILE A 280 13.93 -0.41 -16.63
N GLU A 281 14.42 0.54 -17.42
CA GLU A 281 15.79 0.56 -17.93
C GLU A 281 16.82 0.89 -16.83
N ARG A 282 16.48 1.78 -15.89
CA ARG A 282 17.44 2.27 -14.89
C ARG A 282 17.20 1.72 -13.48
N MET A 283 15.99 1.28 -13.15
CA MET A 283 15.63 0.82 -11.79
C MET A 283 15.22 -0.67 -11.74
N GLY A 284 15.30 -1.39 -12.85
CA GLY A 284 15.09 -2.85 -12.88
C GLY A 284 13.66 -3.30 -12.55
N HIS A 285 12.65 -2.43 -12.72
CA HIS A 285 11.27 -2.83 -12.47
C HIS A 285 10.80 -3.95 -13.41
N LEU A 286 10.09 -4.94 -12.86
CA LEU A 286 9.63 -6.17 -13.53
C LEU A 286 8.40 -5.97 -14.45
N LEU A 287 8.32 -4.84 -15.14
CA LEU A 287 7.30 -4.57 -16.15
C LEU A 287 7.73 -5.20 -17.47
N GLN A 288 6.96 -6.16 -18.00
CA GLN A 288 7.19 -6.72 -19.33
C GLN A 288 6.05 -6.29 -20.27
N SER A 289 6.44 -5.49 -21.29
CA SER A 289 5.91 -5.25 -22.65
C SER A 289 4.44 -5.60 -23.04
N PRO A 290 3.85 -4.92 -24.04
CA PRO A 290 4.49 -4.63 -25.33
C PRO A 290 4.83 -3.15 -25.52
N LEU A 291 6.10 -2.78 -25.33
CA LEU A 291 6.70 -1.56 -25.84
C LEU A 291 7.68 -1.92 -26.95
N ASN A 292 7.47 -1.32 -28.12
CA ASN A 292 8.49 -1.25 -29.16
C ASN A 292 9.66 -0.40 -28.64
N LEU A 293 10.69 -1.06 -28.16
CA LEU A 293 11.96 -0.41 -27.81
C LEU A 293 12.60 0.10 -29.10
N HIS A 294 12.67 1.41 -29.30
CA HIS A 294 13.64 1.97 -30.23
C HIS A 294 15.03 1.77 -29.61
N SER A 295 15.68 0.68 -30.00
CA SER A 295 17.11 0.49 -29.82
C SER A 295 17.84 1.68 -30.44
N ALA A 296 18.50 2.46 -29.59
CA ALA A 296 19.43 3.47 -30.03
C ALA A 296 20.66 2.78 -30.63
N THR A 297 20.69 2.69 -31.97
CA THR A 297 21.82 2.90 -32.90
C THR A 297 21.64 2.00 -34.13
N GLN A 298 21.15 2.59 -35.22
CA GLN A 298 21.48 2.06 -36.55
C GLN A 298 22.95 2.39 -36.80
N PRO A 299 23.83 1.41 -37.10
CA PRO A 299 25.14 1.72 -37.63
C PRO A 299 24.93 2.36 -39.01
N SER A 300 25.53 3.53 -39.16
CA SER A 300 25.67 4.29 -40.40
C SER A 300 26.01 3.38 -41.58
N ASN A 301 25.19 3.44 -42.62
CA ASN A 301 25.58 3.07 -43.97
C ASN A 301 26.89 3.80 -44.31
N ILE A 302 27.98 3.05 -44.47
CA ILE A 302 29.08 3.46 -45.34
C ILE A 302 29.17 2.40 -46.45
N ILE A 303 29.00 2.91 -47.66
CA ILE A 303 29.08 2.24 -48.94
C ILE A 303 30.56 2.24 -49.37
N VAL A 304 30.98 1.08 -49.90
CA VAL A 304 32.30 0.66 -50.45
C VAL A 304 33.38 0.30 -49.42
#